data_AF-A0A496E2W9-F1
#
_entry.id   AF-A0A496E2W9-F1
#
_cell.length_a   1.000
_cell.length_b   1.000
_cell.length_c   1.000
_cell.angle_alpha   90.00
_cell.angle_beta   90.00
_cell.angle_gamma   90.00
#
_symmetry.space_group_name_H-M   'P 1'
#
loop_
_entity.id
_entity.type
_entity.pdbx_description
1 polymer ?
#
loop_
_entity_poly.entity_id
_entity_poly.type
_entity_poly.pdbx_seq_one_letter_code
_entity_poly.pdbx_strand_id
1 'polypeptide(L)'
;MLRVFFRCPIFKNPRFVGFVWFATALVACLLKLPVGRTYNNFMIYRASFFHALELKDLYIYYPNEYHDRFLYGIPFTAIIAPFSLFSPYIGMLLWCLANSLLLYMAIRKLGLADWKQAFVIWVCLNELFTCVLMQQFNIAIAGMILFSFIFIERKQEFWAALMIVLGTMTKIYGIVGLAFLLFSKRRIAFLKGLIFWGIVLYVLPMLYTSPQYVASQYVKWYEVLLDKNVENLFTPYTNISLLGMVRKILGVNTYSDLWLVIPGLLLFIAPYFRINQYDNRRFRMHFLCSTLLFMVLFSSGTENSGYLGAMIAVCLWYIGTPTRKTTPVLNTVLFVFCFILTSLSPTDIFPCYIRKTYVIPYALKALPCVLIWFKIVWEQLTLDFSEPLHRPKTLPGKEEAIDLILPCYNPQEGWERLMIEKHAELVKMLKGRSLRFIVVNDASKRGFTKDAVGRLLEALPDTMIVSYDTNKGKGAAVRAGLSHSTSSITLYTDYDFPYETDSICRMVEWLESGYDVVIAVRNHTYYTHLSTRRKIMSYASRILNFTLLGLTHTDAQGGLKGFNQRGKSFLASTQVNRFLFDTEFIYKASQESDVLIKDMPADLRDNVHLPNMRRGVLAEELKNLFLIAWRG
;
A
#
# COMPACT_ATOMS: atom_id res chain seq x y z
N MET A 1 -12.01 20.37 7.35
CA MET A 1 -12.79 20.19 6.11
C MET A 1 -12.61 18.80 5.46
N LEU A 2 -11.40 18.40 5.02
CA LEU A 2 -11.16 17.06 4.41
C LEU A 2 -11.56 15.87 5.30
N ARG A 3 -11.24 15.90 6.60
CA ARG A 3 -11.68 14.84 7.54
C ARG A 3 -13.21 14.73 7.65
N VAL A 4 -13.95 15.82 7.43
CA VAL A 4 -15.42 15.84 7.49
C VAL A 4 -16.02 15.27 6.20
N PHE A 5 -15.43 15.58 5.03
CA PHE A 5 -15.83 14.98 3.75
C PHE A 5 -15.73 13.44 3.77
N PHE A 6 -14.63 12.89 4.31
CA PHE A 6 -14.46 11.44 4.47
C PHE A 6 -15.20 10.82 5.67
N ARG A 7 -15.94 11.60 6.48
CA ARG A 7 -16.89 11.01 7.46
C ARG A 7 -18.07 10.38 6.76
N CYS A 8 -18.47 10.89 5.59
CA CYS A 8 -19.53 10.28 4.81
C CYS A 8 -19.03 8.94 4.21
N PRO A 9 -19.66 7.79 4.56
CA PRO A 9 -19.12 6.48 4.20
C PRO A 9 -18.95 6.23 2.70
N ILE A 10 -19.75 6.92 1.87
CA ILE A 10 -19.72 6.75 0.41
C ILE A 10 -18.41 7.23 -0.21
N PHE A 11 -17.84 8.36 0.26
CA PHE A 11 -16.62 8.95 -0.33
C PHE A 11 -15.33 8.22 0.05
N LYS A 12 -15.39 7.34 1.05
CA LYS A 12 -14.30 6.40 1.38
C LYS A 12 -14.57 4.98 0.88
N ASN A 13 -15.76 4.71 0.34
CA ASN A 13 -16.12 3.37 -0.12
C ASN A 13 -15.28 3.02 -1.38
N PRO A 14 -14.47 1.96 -1.34
CA PRO A 14 -13.56 1.67 -2.44
C PRO A 14 -14.26 1.37 -3.77
N ARG A 15 -15.49 0.82 -3.74
CA ARG A 15 -16.28 0.53 -4.93
C ARG A 15 -16.80 1.81 -5.57
N PHE A 16 -17.33 2.73 -4.77
CA PHE A 16 -17.80 4.02 -5.26
C PHE A 16 -16.66 4.85 -5.85
N VAL A 17 -15.54 4.93 -5.14
CA VAL A 17 -14.34 5.62 -5.61
C VAL A 17 -13.80 5.00 -6.90
N GLY A 18 -13.79 3.66 -6.99
CA GLY A 18 -13.45 2.96 -8.23
C GLY A 18 -14.41 3.27 -9.38
N PHE A 19 -15.72 3.25 -9.13
CA PHE A 19 -16.72 3.61 -10.12
C PHE A 19 -16.48 5.02 -10.67
N VAL A 20 -16.29 6.02 -9.80
CA VAL A 20 -16.03 7.41 -10.23
C VAL A 20 -14.74 7.53 -11.04
N TRP A 21 -13.67 6.80 -10.65
CA TRP A 21 -12.41 6.77 -11.39
C TRP A 21 -12.59 6.28 -12.83
N PHE A 22 -13.27 5.14 -13.01
CA PHE A 22 -13.50 4.57 -14.34
C PHE A 22 -14.57 5.31 -15.14
N ALA A 23 -15.60 5.86 -14.48
CA ALA A 23 -16.59 6.72 -15.11
C ALA A 23 -15.93 7.99 -15.66
N THR A 24 -15.00 8.60 -14.92
CA THR A 24 -14.20 9.74 -15.39
C THR A 24 -13.41 9.40 -16.65
N ALA A 25 -12.72 8.25 -16.67
CA ALA A 25 -11.98 7.79 -17.83
C ALA A 25 -12.91 7.55 -19.04
N LEU A 26 -14.06 6.91 -18.83
CA LEU A 26 -15.06 6.67 -19.86
C LEU A 26 -15.60 7.99 -20.43
N VAL A 27 -16.02 8.93 -19.58
CA VAL A 27 -16.53 10.24 -19.99
C VAL A 27 -15.47 11.00 -20.79
N ALA A 28 -14.22 11.03 -20.34
CA ALA A 28 -13.13 11.66 -21.08
C ALA A 28 -12.95 11.06 -22.49
N CYS A 29 -13.03 9.74 -22.64
CA CYS A 29 -13.00 9.09 -23.95
C CYS A 29 -14.22 9.47 -24.81
N LEU A 30 -15.43 9.49 -24.23
CA LEU A 30 -16.65 9.83 -24.94
C LEU A 30 -16.65 11.28 -25.45
N LEU A 31 -16.10 12.23 -24.69
CA LEU A 31 -15.97 13.63 -25.09
C LEU A 31 -15.09 13.82 -26.34
N LYS A 32 -14.24 12.84 -26.68
CA LYS A 32 -13.40 12.85 -27.89
C LYS A 32 -14.08 12.27 -29.14
N LEU A 33 -15.24 11.62 -29.01
CA LEU A 33 -15.95 11.01 -30.14
C LEU A 33 -16.57 12.03 -31.12
N PRO A 34 -17.24 13.11 -30.67
CA PRO A 34 -17.93 14.03 -31.59
C PRO A 34 -16.97 14.91 -32.41
N VAL A 35 -15.72 15.07 -31.97
CA VAL A 35 -14.75 16.01 -32.54
C VAL A 35 -13.76 15.24 -33.43
N GLY A 36 -14.26 14.59 -34.48
CA GLY A 36 -13.48 13.71 -35.36
C GLY A 36 -12.04 14.21 -35.61
N ARG A 37 -11.07 13.30 -35.43
CA ARG A 37 -9.59 13.51 -35.50
C ARG A 37 -8.87 13.97 -34.21
N THR A 38 -9.50 14.01 -33.04
CA THR A 38 -8.86 14.56 -31.81
C THR A 38 -8.18 13.56 -30.85
N TYR A 39 -8.01 12.30 -31.24
CA TYR A 39 -7.27 11.26 -30.47
C TYR A 39 -5.91 10.89 -31.07
N ASN A 40 -5.16 11.91 -31.49
CA ASN A 40 -3.89 11.80 -32.21
C ASN A 40 -2.88 10.86 -31.53
N ASN A 41 -2.71 10.95 -30.20
CA ASN A 41 -1.76 10.10 -29.48
C ASN A 41 -2.10 8.61 -29.61
N PHE A 42 -3.38 8.24 -29.52
CA PHE A 42 -3.77 6.85 -29.74
C PHE A 42 -3.56 6.42 -31.19
N MET A 43 -3.72 7.30 -32.17
CA MET A 43 -3.42 6.99 -33.58
C MET A 43 -1.93 6.72 -33.79
N ILE A 44 -1.05 7.54 -33.20
CA ILE A 44 0.40 7.33 -33.20
C ILE A 44 0.74 5.95 -32.60
N TYR A 45 0.16 5.64 -31.43
CA TYR A 45 0.38 4.36 -30.75
C TYR A 45 -0.11 3.20 -31.61
N ARG A 46 -1.34 3.31 -32.14
CA ARG A 46 -1.96 2.28 -32.97
C ARG A 46 -1.13 1.99 -34.22
N ALA A 47 -0.73 3.05 -34.93
CA ALA A 47 0.05 2.96 -36.16
C ALA A 47 1.40 2.29 -35.92
N SER A 48 2.06 2.54 -34.77
CA SER A 48 3.36 1.91 -34.47
C SER A 48 3.37 0.38 -34.58
N PHE A 49 2.25 -0.28 -34.23
CA PHE A 49 2.13 -1.73 -34.40
C PHE A 49 2.06 -2.15 -35.87
N PHE A 50 1.24 -1.47 -36.68
CA PHE A 50 1.10 -1.76 -38.11
C PHE A 50 2.37 -1.40 -38.89
N HIS A 51 3.00 -0.27 -38.56
CA HIS A 51 4.28 0.13 -39.14
C HIS A 51 5.38 -0.90 -38.83
N ALA A 52 5.40 -1.48 -37.63
CA ALA A 52 6.33 -2.55 -37.31
C ALA A 52 6.06 -3.83 -38.14
N LEU A 53 4.79 -4.22 -38.33
CA LEU A 53 4.42 -5.35 -39.20
C LEU A 53 4.84 -5.13 -40.66
N GLU A 54 4.74 -3.89 -41.13
CA GLU A 54 5.13 -3.47 -42.48
C GLU A 54 6.63 -3.14 -42.60
N LEU A 55 7.41 -3.29 -41.53
CA LEU A 55 8.83 -2.95 -41.44
C LEU A 55 9.16 -1.50 -41.83
N LYS A 56 8.21 -0.58 -41.63
CA LYS A 56 8.37 0.86 -41.81
C LYS A 56 9.22 1.48 -40.70
N ASP A 57 9.80 2.64 -40.96
CA ASP A 57 10.49 3.41 -39.93
C ASP A 57 9.50 3.95 -38.90
N LEU A 58 9.64 3.59 -37.63
CA LEU A 58 8.69 4.02 -36.60
C LEU A 58 8.80 5.51 -36.26
N TYR A 59 9.96 6.14 -36.49
CA TYR A 59 10.31 7.42 -35.87
C TYR A 59 10.21 8.63 -36.80
N ILE A 60 9.89 8.41 -38.08
CA ILE A 60 9.60 9.48 -39.04
C ILE A 60 8.16 9.99 -38.90
N TYR A 61 7.87 11.12 -39.56
CA TYR A 61 6.56 11.76 -39.51
C TYR A 61 5.63 11.23 -40.61
N TYR A 62 4.41 10.81 -40.24
CA TYR A 62 3.38 10.27 -41.14
C TYR A 62 2.12 11.16 -41.14
N PRO A 63 2.14 12.32 -41.83
CA PRO A 63 1.08 13.33 -41.75
C PRO A 63 -0.30 12.86 -42.22
N ASN A 64 -0.34 11.83 -43.07
CA ASN A 64 -1.59 11.25 -43.58
C ASN A 64 -2.26 10.33 -42.54
N GLU A 65 -1.53 9.91 -41.50
CA GLU A 65 -2.01 8.99 -40.46
C GLU A 65 -2.19 9.70 -39.11
N TYR A 66 -1.28 10.62 -38.76
CA TYR A 66 -1.27 11.34 -37.48
C TYR A 66 -0.37 12.60 -37.50
N HIS A 67 -0.42 13.40 -36.44
CA HIS A 67 0.16 14.75 -36.36
C HIS A 67 1.23 14.95 -35.26
N ASP A 68 2.14 13.97 -35.07
CA ASP A 68 3.43 14.12 -34.35
C ASP A 68 4.32 12.91 -34.70
N ARG A 69 5.52 12.79 -34.12
CA ARG A 69 6.37 11.59 -34.20
C ARG A 69 6.09 10.59 -33.09
N PHE A 70 6.32 9.32 -33.36
CA PHE A 70 6.37 8.29 -32.32
C PHE A 70 7.66 8.44 -31.51
N LEU A 71 7.57 8.35 -30.18
CA LEU A 71 8.70 8.63 -29.28
C LEU A 71 8.95 7.49 -28.27
N TYR A 72 8.44 6.30 -28.55
CA TYR A 72 8.46 5.15 -27.64
C TYR A 72 9.38 4.07 -28.19
N GLY A 73 9.97 3.27 -27.31
CA GLY A 73 10.83 2.17 -27.74
C GLY A 73 10.02 1.07 -28.41
N ILE A 74 10.66 0.34 -29.33
CA ILE A 74 9.99 -0.70 -30.15
C ILE A 74 9.16 -1.74 -29.37
N PRO A 75 9.46 -2.16 -28.11
CA PRO A 75 8.59 -3.07 -27.35
C PRO A 75 7.17 -2.53 -27.12
N PHE A 76 6.99 -1.20 -27.21
CA PHE A 76 5.68 -0.57 -27.14
C PHE A 76 4.73 -1.08 -28.23
N THR A 77 5.25 -1.44 -29.40
CA THR A 77 4.45 -1.97 -30.53
C THR A 77 3.72 -3.27 -30.16
N ALA A 78 4.32 -4.12 -29.31
CA ALA A 78 3.68 -5.32 -28.79
C ALA A 78 2.63 -5.01 -27.69
N ILE A 79 2.87 -3.97 -26.89
CA ILE A 79 1.96 -3.55 -25.80
C ILE A 79 0.68 -2.96 -26.35
N ILE A 80 0.78 -2.15 -27.40
CA ILE A 80 -0.38 -1.51 -28.02
C ILE A 80 -1.16 -2.47 -28.94
N ALA A 81 -0.51 -3.54 -29.42
CA ALA A 81 -1.09 -4.49 -30.37
C ALA A 81 -2.53 -4.96 -30.05
N PRO A 82 -2.86 -5.41 -28.81
CA PRO A 82 -4.21 -5.87 -28.49
C PRO A 82 -5.28 -4.79 -28.68
N PHE A 83 -4.92 -3.51 -28.51
CA PHE A 83 -5.81 -2.37 -28.67
C PHE A 83 -5.90 -1.91 -30.13
N SER A 84 -4.80 -2.06 -30.89
CA SER A 84 -4.71 -1.69 -32.30
C SER A 84 -5.58 -2.51 -33.24
N LEU A 85 -5.89 -3.75 -32.86
CA LEU A 85 -6.71 -4.70 -33.65
C LEU A 85 -8.19 -4.32 -33.69
N PHE A 86 -8.68 -3.52 -32.75
CA PHE A 86 -10.04 -3.01 -32.75
C PHE A 86 -10.19 -1.79 -33.67
N SER A 87 -11.44 -1.38 -33.90
CA SER A 87 -11.70 -0.06 -34.50
C SER A 87 -11.04 1.03 -33.65
N PRO A 88 -10.58 2.15 -34.24
CA PRO A 88 -9.83 3.17 -33.50
C PRO A 88 -10.54 3.65 -32.22
N TYR A 89 -11.87 3.74 -32.24
CA TYR A 89 -12.68 4.15 -31.10
C TYR A 89 -12.65 3.13 -29.94
N ILE A 90 -12.91 1.86 -30.26
CA ILE A 90 -12.93 0.79 -29.26
C ILE A 90 -11.52 0.58 -28.71
N GLY A 91 -10.51 0.58 -29.58
CA GLY A 91 -9.11 0.49 -29.20
C GLY A 91 -8.69 1.60 -28.25
N MET A 92 -9.03 2.86 -28.55
CA MET A 92 -8.74 4.01 -27.69
C MET A 92 -9.39 3.88 -26.32
N LEU A 93 -10.68 3.50 -26.28
CA LEU A 93 -11.40 3.33 -25.03
C LEU A 93 -10.75 2.25 -24.16
N LEU A 94 -10.48 1.07 -24.73
CA LEU A 94 -9.84 -0.03 -24.03
C LEU A 94 -8.43 0.34 -23.55
N TRP A 95 -7.65 1.06 -24.37
CA TRP A 95 -6.33 1.57 -24.01
C TRP A 95 -6.38 2.49 -22.78
N CYS A 96 -7.26 3.48 -22.81
CA CYS A 96 -7.43 4.42 -21.72
C CYS A 96 -7.93 3.74 -20.43
N LEU A 97 -8.87 2.79 -20.54
CA LEU A 97 -9.36 2.03 -19.39
C LEU A 97 -8.28 1.10 -18.81
N ALA A 98 -7.48 0.44 -19.65
CA ALA A 98 -6.38 -0.42 -19.21
C ALA A 98 -5.31 0.36 -18.44
N ASN A 99 -4.89 1.52 -18.97
CA ASN A 99 -3.94 2.39 -18.28
C ASN A 99 -4.51 2.92 -16.95
N SER A 100 -5.78 3.32 -16.94
CA SER A 100 -6.48 3.79 -15.73
C SER A 100 -6.61 2.68 -14.69
N LEU A 101 -6.84 1.43 -15.11
CA LEU A 101 -6.92 0.26 -14.24
C LEU A 101 -5.55 -0.05 -13.61
N LEU A 102 -4.48 -0.03 -14.40
CA LEU A 102 -3.13 -0.26 -13.90
C LEU A 102 -2.79 0.73 -12.79
N LEU A 103 -3.03 2.03 -13.00
CA LEU A 103 -2.75 3.04 -11.98
C LEU A 103 -3.65 2.89 -10.75
N TYR A 104 -4.96 2.66 -10.95
CA TYR A 104 -5.88 2.43 -9.84
C TYR A 104 -5.44 1.25 -8.99
N MET A 105 -5.10 0.12 -9.60
CA MET A 105 -4.58 -1.06 -8.90
C MET A 105 -3.29 -0.77 -8.15
N ALA A 106 -2.39 0.02 -8.74
CA ALA A 106 -1.16 0.44 -8.07
C ALA A 106 -1.47 1.23 -6.79
N ILE A 107 -2.35 2.24 -6.87
CA ILE A 107 -2.76 3.04 -5.70
C ILE A 107 -3.40 2.16 -4.62
N ARG A 108 -4.29 1.22 -4.99
CA ARG A 108 -4.93 0.28 -4.05
C ARG A 108 -3.91 -0.66 -3.38
N LYS A 109 -2.82 -1.01 -4.07
CA LYS A 109 -1.81 -1.96 -3.57
C LYS A 109 -0.63 -1.33 -2.83
N LEU A 110 -0.59 0.01 -2.70
CA LEU A 110 0.40 0.75 -1.90
C LEU A 110 0.34 0.44 -0.40
N GLY A 111 -0.72 -0.24 0.08
CA GLY A 111 -0.90 -0.60 1.48
C GLY A 111 -1.16 0.62 2.37
N LEU A 112 -2.01 1.52 1.89
CA LEU A 112 -2.53 2.68 2.62
C LEU A 112 -3.93 2.33 3.18
N ALA A 113 -4.37 2.99 4.25
CA ALA A 113 -5.77 2.87 4.71
C ALA A 113 -6.76 3.38 3.64
N ASP A 114 -7.98 2.85 3.61
CA ASP A 114 -9.00 3.16 2.58
C ASP A 114 -9.22 4.66 2.34
N TRP A 115 -9.34 5.45 3.41
CA TRP A 115 -9.56 6.89 3.28
C TRP A 115 -8.35 7.62 2.66
N LYS A 116 -7.12 7.12 2.90
CA LYS A 116 -5.89 7.67 2.31
C LYS A 116 -5.83 7.32 0.83
N GLN A 117 -6.21 6.10 0.46
CA GLN A 117 -6.34 5.70 -0.95
C GLN A 117 -7.39 6.56 -1.65
N ALA A 118 -8.56 6.70 -1.06
CA ALA A 118 -9.63 7.54 -1.58
C ALA A 118 -9.17 9.00 -1.77
N PHE A 119 -8.44 9.56 -0.79
CA PHE A 119 -7.88 10.91 -0.91
C PHE A 119 -6.96 11.06 -2.12
N VAL A 120 -6.00 10.14 -2.33
CA VAL A 120 -5.11 10.18 -3.51
C VAL A 120 -5.94 10.13 -4.79
N ILE A 121 -6.93 9.23 -4.87
CA ILE A 121 -7.77 9.04 -6.05
C ILE A 121 -8.60 10.30 -6.36
N TRP A 122 -9.24 10.89 -5.35
CA TRP A 122 -10.05 12.10 -5.51
C TRP A 122 -9.22 13.30 -5.98
N VAL A 123 -8.05 13.52 -5.38
CA VAL A 123 -7.19 14.65 -5.74
C VAL A 123 -6.61 14.49 -7.15
N CYS A 124 -6.28 13.26 -7.55
CA CYS A 124 -5.69 12.98 -8.87
C CYS A 124 -6.73 12.81 -9.99
N LEU A 125 -8.03 12.94 -9.70
CA LEU A 125 -9.10 12.72 -10.69
C LEU A 125 -9.00 13.69 -11.87
N ASN A 126 -8.64 14.94 -11.61
CA ASN A 126 -8.48 15.98 -12.63
C ASN A 126 -7.29 15.67 -13.58
N GLU A 127 -6.17 15.24 -13.03
CA GLU A 127 -4.99 14.82 -13.77
C GLU A 127 -5.27 13.58 -14.60
N LEU A 128 -5.98 12.60 -14.04
CA LEU A 128 -6.42 11.43 -14.79
C LEU A 128 -7.27 11.86 -15.98
N PHE A 129 -8.28 12.70 -15.75
CA PHE A 129 -9.17 13.20 -16.80
C PHE A 129 -8.36 13.86 -17.93
N THR A 130 -7.43 14.73 -17.59
CA THR A 130 -6.54 15.39 -18.56
C THR A 130 -5.67 14.38 -19.34
N CYS A 131 -5.10 13.38 -18.65
CA CYS A 131 -4.28 12.37 -19.29
C CYS A 131 -5.10 11.46 -20.24
N VAL A 132 -6.30 11.07 -19.82
CA VAL A 132 -7.21 10.23 -20.62
C VAL A 132 -7.74 11.01 -21.82
N LEU A 133 -8.08 12.29 -21.64
CA LEU A 133 -8.42 13.17 -22.76
C LEU A 133 -7.30 13.24 -23.80
N MET A 134 -6.04 13.13 -23.41
CA MET A 134 -4.90 13.11 -24.32
C MET A 134 -4.42 11.70 -24.67
N GLN A 135 -5.14 10.64 -24.25
CA GLN A 135 -4.81 9.23 -24.46
C GLN A 135 -3.40 8.83 -23.97
N GLN A 136 -2.86 9.55 -22.99
CA GLN A 136 -1.43 9.53 -22.64
C GLN A 136 -0.99 8.24 -21.93
N PHE A 137 0.15 7.69 -22.34
CA PHE A 137 0.77 6.52 -21.70
C PHE A 137 1.38 6.84 -20.31
N ASN A 138 1.54 8.12 -19.95
CA ASN A 138 2.08 8.55 -18.65
C ASN A 138 1.32 7.97 -17.44
N ILE A 139 0.03 7.66 -17.62
CA ILE A 139 -0.81 6.98 -16.63
C ILE A 139 -0.19 5.62 -16.26
N ALA A 140 0.19 4.83 -17.26
CA ALA A 140 0.78 3.52 -17.04
C ALA A 140 2.20 3.61 -16.50
N ILE A 141 3.01 4.58 -16.96
CA ILE A 141 4.36 4.81 -16.41
C ILE A 141 4.30 5.12 -14.91
N ALA A 142 3.38 6.00 -14.48
CA ALA A 142 3.16 6.24 -13.06
C ALA A 142 2.77 4.96 -12.32
N GLY A 143 1.87 4.15 -12.89
CA GLY A 143 1.48 2.84 -12.35
C GLY A 143 2.66 1.87 -12.23
N MET A 144 3.52 1.77 -13.24
CA MET A 144 4.71 0.90 -13.25
C MET A 144 5.74 1.33 -12.20
N ILE A 145 5.97 2.64 -12.01
CA ILE A 145 6.86 3.14 -10.96
C ILE A 145 6.30 2.84 -9.56
N LEU A 146 4.99 2.99 -9.36
CA LEU A 146 4.35 2.56 -8.11
C LEU A 146 4.48 1.04 -7.91
N PHE A 147 4.25 0.24 -8.94
CA PHE A 147 4.37 -1.21 -8.86
C PHE A 147 5.80 -1.68 -8.61
N SER A 148 6.83 -1.02 -9.18
CA SER A 148 8.21 -1.37 -8.90
C SER A 148 8.53 -1.19 -7.41
N PHE A 149 8.08 -0.08 -6.82
CA PHE A 149 8.15 0.14 -5.38
C PHE A 149 7.37 -0.92 -4.58
N ILE A 150 6.11 -1.17 -4.95
CA ILE A 150 5.24 -2.15 -4.26
C ILE A 150 5.86 -3.56 -4.28
N PHE A 151 6.42 -3.99 -5.41
CA PHE A 151 7.04 -5.30 -5.54
C PHE A 151 8.33 -5.40 -4.72
N ILE A 152 9.13 -4.33 -4.64
CA ILE A 152 10.31 -4.29 -3.76
C ILE A 152 9.89 -4.38 -2.29
N GLU A 153 8.89 -3.62 -1.86
CA GLU A 153 8.34 -3.72 -0.49
C GLU A 153 7.85 -5.14 -0.16
N ARG A 154 7.36 -5.86 -1.17
CA ARG A 154 6.85 -7.25 -1.04
C ARG A 154 7.92 -8.32 -1.27
N LYS A 155 9.19 -7.95 -1.44
CA LYS A 155 10.32 -8.89 -1.72
C LYS A 155 10.09 -9.72 -3.00
N GLN A 156 9.50 -9.08 -4.01
CA GLN A 156 9.19 -9.62 -5.34
C GLN A 156 10.06 -8.93 -6.42
N GLU A 157 11.37 -8.93 -6.21
CA GLU A 157 12.35 -8.19 -7.02
C GLU A 157 12.30 -8.51 -8.52
N PHE A 158 12.02 -9.77 -8.87
CA PHE A 158 11.92 -10.20 -10.27
C PHE A 158 10.79 -9.47 -11.02
N TRP A 159 9.64 -9.25 -10.36
CA TRP A 159 8.51 -8.54 -10.95
C TRP A 159 8.68 -7.01 -10.85
N ALA A 160 9.38 -6.52 -9.83
CA ALA A 160 9.80 -5.12 -9.79
C ALA A 160 10.68 -4.77 -11.00
N ALA A 161 11.62 -5.66 -11.34
CA ALA A 161 12.47 -5.52 -12.51
C ALA A 161 11.64 -5.48 -13.81
N LEU A 162 10.60 -6.32 -13.98
CA LEU A 162 9.70 -6.23 -15.13
C LEU A 162 9.11 -4.83 -15.29
N MET A 163 8.54 -4.26 -14.21
CA MET A 163 7.91 -2.94 -14.27
C MET A 163 8.91 -1.84 -14.66
N ILE A 164 10.14 -1.94 -14.16
CA ILE A 164 11.21 -0.97 -14.47
C ILE A 164 11.67 -1.12 -15.92
N VAL A 165 11.94 -2.33 -16.38
CA VAL A 165 12.42 -2.58 -17.75
C VAL A 165 11.32 -2.25 -18.75
N LEU A 166 10.08 -2.69 -18.49
CA LEU A 166 8.93 -2.38 -19.34
C LEU A 166 8.71 -0.88 -19.44
N GLY A 167 8.73 -0.17 -18.30
CA GLY A 167 8.68 1.29 -18.29
C GLY A 167 9.82 1.86 -19.12
N THR A 168 11.08 1.52 -18.81
CA THR A 168 12.28 2.09 -19.44
C THR A 168 12.33 1.86 -20.95
N MET A 169 12.10 0.63 -21.41
CA MET A 169 12.22 0.23 -22.82
C MET A 169 11.04 0.69 -23.68
N THR A 170 9.96 1.16 -23.07
CA THR A 170 8.83 1.78 -23.78
C THR A 170 8.91 3.30 -23.71
N LYS A 171 9.19 3.83 -22.53
CA LYS A 171 9.39 5.24 -22.25
C LYS A 171 10.47 5.39 -21.16
N ILE A 172 11.60 5.99 -21.51
CA ILE A 172 12.83 6.01 -20.68
C ILE A 172 12.62 6.34 -19.19
N TYR A 173 11.58 7.11 -18.86
CA TYR A 173 11.13 7.41 -17.50
C TYR A 173 10.97 6.23 -16.54
N GLY A 174 10.71 5.01 -17.00
CA GLY A 174 10.64 3.83 -16.12
C GLY A 174 11.93 3.56 -15.33
N ILE A 175 13.07 4.07 -15.81
CA ILE A 175 14.40 3.86 -15.21
C ILE A 175 14.49 4.39 -13.78
N VAL A 176 13.66 5.39 -13.43
CA VAL A 176 13.65 5.97 -12.08
C VAL A 176 13.26 4.95 -11.02
N GLY A 177 12.59 3.85 -11.37
CA GLY A 177 12.32 2.77 -10.43
C GLY A 177 13.59 2.05 -9.92
N LEU A 178 14.73 2.20 -10.60
CA LEU A 178 16.03 1.73 -10.08
C LEU A 178 16.44 2.43 -8.78
N ALA A 179 15.90 3.61 -8.49
CA ALA A 179 16.05 4.30 -7.21
C ALA A 179 15.75 3.37 -6.01
N PHE A 180 14.81 2.46 -6.18
CA PHE A 180 14.36 1.58 -5.10
C PHE A 180 15.26 0.34 -4.90
N LEU A 181 16.24 0.09 -5.80
CA LEU A 181 17.16 -1.04 -5.72
C LEU A 181 17.92 -1.08 -4.38
N LEU A 182 18.31 0.09 -3.87
CA LEU A 182 19.08 0.21 -2.63
C LEU A 182 18.30 -0.26 -1.40
N PHE A 183 16.96 -0.26 -1.47
CA PHE A 183 16.07 -0.77 -0.42
C PHE A 183 15.80 -2.28 -0.52
N SER A 184 16.18 -2.94 -1.63
CA SER A 184 16.00 -4.38 -1.76
C SER A 184 17.08 -5.16 -0.99
N LYS A 185 16.61 -6.18 -0.24
CA LYS A 185 17.48 -7.17 0.42
C LYS A 185 17.92 -8.29 -0.52
N ARG A 186 17.33 -8.43 -1.73
CA ARG A 186 17.62 -9.49 -2.72
C ARG A 186 18.16 -8.92 -4.03
N ARG A 187 19.24 -8.14 -3.94
CA ARG A 187 19.87 -7.43 -5.07
C ARG A 187 20.23 -8.34 -6.25
N ILE A 188 20.67 -9.57 -6.00
CA ILE A 188 21.01 -10.54 -7.06
C ILE A 188 19.76 -10.97 -7.84
N ALA A 189 18.65 -11.26 -7.15
CA ALA A 189 17.40 -11.63 -7.81
C ALA A 189 16.85 -10.46 -8.65
N PHE A 190 17.01 -9.24 -8.14
CA PHE A 190 16.67 -8.02 -8.89
C PHE A 190 17.51 -7.87 -10.16
N LEU A 191 18.83 -7.99 -10.07
CA LEU A 191 19.73 -7.88 -11.22
C LEU A 191 19.45 -8.96 -12.28
N LYS A 192 19.24 -10.21 -11.84
CA LYS A 192 18.81 -11.31 -12.74
C LYS A 192 17.49 -10.98 -13.42
N GLY A 193 16.53 -10.41 -12.69
CA GLY A 193 15.26 -9.94 -13.24
C GLY A 193 15.44 -8.85 -14.29
N LEU A 194 16.31 -7.85 -14.06
CA LEU A 194 16.57 -6.78 -15.03
C LEU A 194 17.13 -7.35 -16.34
N ILE A 195 18.13 -8.25 -16.25
CA ILE A 195 18.74 -8.88 -17.42
C ILE A 195 17.70 -9.75 -18.15
N PHE A 196 16.98 -10.61 -17.42
CA PHE A 196 15.98 -11.50 -18.00
C PHE A 196 14.88 -10.72 -18.73
N TRP A 197 14.26 -9.75 -18.08
CA TRP A 197 13.19 -8.95 -18.70
C TRP A 197 13.72 -8.03 -19.80
N GLY A 198 14.96 -7.56 -19.70
CA GLY A 198 15.62 -6.81 -20.76
C GLY A 198 15.74 -7.63 -22.04
N ILE A 199 16.22 -8.88 -21.92
CA ILE A 199 16.32 -9.81 -23.06
C ILE A 199 14.93 -10.13 -23.60
N VAL A 200 13.97 -10.47 -22.73
CA VAL A 200 12.60 -10.82 -23.15
C VAL A 200 11.97 -9.67 -23.93
N LEU A 201 12.04 -8.43 -23.42
CA LEU A 201 11.42 -7.27 -24.08
C LEU A 201 12.20 -6.81 -25.32
N TYR A 202 13.51 -7.04 -25.39
CA TYR A 202 14.30 -6.81 -26.59
C TYR A 202 13.90 -7.78 -27.72
N VAL A 203 13.70 -9.05 -27.40
CA VAL A 203 13.34 -10.10 -28.37
C VAL A 203 11.86 -10.06 -28.73
N LEU A 204 10.98 -9.54 -27.86
CA LEU A 204 9.52 -9.57 -28.04
C LEU A 204 9.04 -9.06 -29.42
N PRO A 205 9.53 -7.93 -29.97
CA PRO A 205 9.11 -7.47 -31.30
C PRO A 205 9.59 -8.38 -32.44
N MET A 206 10.63 -9.18 -32.23
CA MET A 206 11.16 -10.12 -33.23
C MET A 206 10.21 -11.28 -33.52
N LEU A 207 9.14 -11.45 -32.71
CA LEU A 207 8.09 -12.43 -33.00
C LEU A 207 7.31 -12.11 -34.27
N TYR A 208 7.31 -10.84 -34.71
CA TYR A 208 6.62 -10.38 -35.90
C TYR A 208 7.46 -9.42 -36.76
N THR A 209 8.76 -9.28 -36.45
CA THR A 209 9.73 -8.47 -37.21
C THR A 209 11.09 -9.17 -37.24
N SER A 210 12.08 -8.63 -37.98
CA SER A 210 13.44 -9.20 -38.02
C SER A 210 14.36 -8.63 -36.92
N PRO A 211 15.37 -9.38 -36.44
CA PRO A 211 16.36 -8.87 -35.48
C PRO A 211 17.08 -7.59 -35.96
N GLN A 212 17.40 -7.50 -37.26
CA GLN A 212 18.03 -6.34 -37.87
C GLN A 212 17.11 -5.11 -37.81
N TYR A 213 15.81 -5.30 -38.06
CA TYR A 213 14.82 -4.24 -37.92
C TYR A 213 14.77 -3.74 -36.47
N VAL A 214 14.64 -4.63 -35.48
CA VAL A 214 14.61 -4.26 -34.06
C VAL A 214 15.84 -3.47 -33.65
N ALA A 215 17.05 -3.93 -34.01
CA ALA A 215 18.29 -3.24 -33.71
C ALA A 215 18.32 -1.82 -34.33
N SER A 216 17.90 -1.69 -35.59
CA SER A 216 17.84 -0.39 -36.28
C SER A 216 16.87 0.59 -35.60
N GLN A 217 15.74 0.11 -35.08
CA GLN A 217 14.75 0.96 -34.42
C GLN A 217 15.26 1.52 -33.09
N TYR A 218 16.11 0.80 -32.34
CA TYR A 218 16.72 1.36 -31.12
C TYR A 218 17.66 2.54 -31.41
N VAL A 219 18.41 2.50 -32.51
CA VAL A 219 19.28 3.61 -32.92
C VAL A 219 18.42 4.83 -33.28
N LYS A 220 17.40 4.64 -34.10
CA LYS A 220 16.47 5.71 -34.51
C LYS A 220 15.68 6.29 -33.34
N TRP A 221 15.32 5.45 -32.36
CA TRP A 221 14.67 5.92 -31.14
C TRP A 221 15.57 6.88 -30.35
N TYR A 222 16.86 6.58 -30.25
CA TYR A 222 17.83 7.46 -29.61
C TYR A 222 17.95 8.80 -30.34
N GLU A 223 18.06 8.78 -31.67
CA GLU A 223 18.16 9.98 -32.52
C GLU A 223 16.92 10.88 -32.37
N VAL A 224 15.71 10.33 -32.49
CA VAL A 224 14.48 11.14 -32.40
C VAL A 224 14.29 11.74 -31.00
N LEU A 225 14.76 11.07 -29.95
CA LEU A 225 14.71 11.61 -28.59
C LEU A 225 15.68 12.78 -28.40
N LEU A 226 16.85 12.74 -29.04
CA LEU A 226 17.78 13.88 -29.04
C LEU A 226 17.16 15.09 -29.75
N ASP A 227 16.59 14.88 -30.93
CA ASP A 227 15.92 15.94 -31.69
C ASP A 227 14.76 16.57 -30.89
N LYS A 228 13.90 15.72 -30.32
CA LYS A 228 12.75 16.18 -29.52
C LYS A 228 13.19 16.97 -28.29
N ASN A 229 14.32 16.61 -27.68
CA ASN A 229 14.85 17.32 -26.53
C ASN A 229 15.19 18.79 -26.87
N VAL A 230 15.77 19.03 -28.06
CA VAL A 230 16.05 20.38 -28.57
C VAL A 230 14.76 21.15 -28.85
N GLU A 231 13.77 20.51 -29.48
CA GLU A 231 12.46 21.13 -29.78
C GLU A 231 11.67 21.55 -28.53
N ASN A 232 11.87 20.84 -27.42
CA ASN A 232 11.11 21.08 -26.19
C ASN A 232 11.52 22.36 -25.44
N LEU A 233 12.70 22.92 -25.70
CA LEU A 233 13.33 23.93 -24.83
C LEU A 233 12.43 25.15 -24.53
N PHE A 234 11.80 25.74 -25.56
CA PHE A 234 10.95 26.93 -25.44
C PHE A 234 9.49 26.72 -25.86
N THR A 235 9.10 25.48 -26.11
CA THR A 235 7.74 25.18 -26.51
C THR A 235 6.78 25.43 -25.33
N PRO A 236 5.64 26.13 -25.52
CA PRO A 236 4.76 26.52 -24.41
C PRO A 236 4.20 25.34 -23.59
N TYR A 237 3.92 24.21 -24.25
CA TYR A 237 3.22 23.07 -23.65
C TYR A 237 4.14 21.90 -23.26
N THR A 238 5.44 22.04 -23.44
CA THR A 238 6.47 21.10 -23.02
C THR A 238 7.52 21.83 -22.18
N ASN A 239 8.48 21.07 -21.63
CA ASN A 239 9.44 21.58 -20.66
C ASN A 239 8.75 22.32 -19.50
N ILE A 240 7.63 21.77 -19.02
CA ILE A 240 6.92 22.26 -17.84
C ILE A 240 7.60 21.64 -16.62
N SER A 241 8.85 22.04 -16.34
CA SER A 241 9.72 21.44 -15.32
C SER A 241 10.54 22.52 -14.61
N LEU A 242 11.39 22.15 -13.64
CA LEU A 242 12.34 23.11 -13.05
C LEU A 242 13.29 23.66 -14.12
N LEU A 243 13.73 22.80 -15.04
CA LEU A 243 14.62 23.17 -16.15
C LEU A 243 13.97 24.25 -17.01
N GLY A 244 12.74 24.00 -17.46
CA GLY A 244 12.01 24.96 -18.28
C GLY A 244 11.56 26.21 -17.54
N MET A 245 11.23 26.12 -16.25
CA MET A 245 10.90 27.29 -15.42
C MET A 245 12.08 28.25 -15.33
N VAL A 246 13.27 27.76 -14.97
CA VAL A 246 14.48 28.60 -14.92
C VAL A 246 14.79 29.19 -16.30
N ARG A 247 14.72 28.36 -17.35
CA ARG A 247 15.01 28.77 -18.72
C ARG A 247 14.09 29.87 -19.23
N LYS A 248 12.77 29.68 -19.04
CA LYS A 248 11.74 30.60 -19.50
C LYS A 248 11.71 31.90 -18.69
N ILE A 249 12.04 31.86 -17.40
CA ILE A 249 12.16 33.07 -16.56
C ILE A 249 13.40 33.88 -16.92
N LEU A 250 14.56 33.22 -17.11
CA LEU A 250 15.80 33.91 -17.44
C LEU A 250 15.87 34.37 -18.90
N GLY A 251 15.10 33.75 -19.80
CA GLY A 251 15.14 34.02 -21.23
C GLY A 251 16.43 33.55 -21.92
N VAL A 252 17.21 32.67 -21.29
CA VAL A 252 18.53 32.23 -21.78
C VAL A 252 18.45 30.81 -22.37
N ASN A 253 18.77 30.66 -23.65
CA ASN A 253 18.76 29.37 -24.35
C ASN A 253 20.12 28.64 -24.39
N THR A 254 21.21 29.31 -24.02
CA THR A 254 22.58 28.83 -24.24
C THR A 254 23.14 27.95 -23.12
N TYR A 255 22.65 28.10 -21.87
CA TYR A 255 23.18 27.31 -20.77
C TYR A 255 22.71 25.85 -20.84
N SER A 256 23.58 24.92 -20.45
CA SER A 256 23.27 23.49 -20.39
C SER A 256 22.32 23.15 -19.23
N ASP A 257 21.29 22.33 -19.48
CA ASP A 257 20.41 21.83 -18.41
C ASP A 257 21.18 21.08 -17.31
N LEU A 258 22.39 20.58 -17.61
CA LEU A 258 23.26 19.91 -16.64
C LEU A 258 23.60 20.79 -15.41
N TRP A 259 23.61 22.12 -15.55
CA TRP A 259 23.80 23.04 -14.43
C TRP A 259 22.72 22.92 -13.35
N LEU A 260 21.52 22.45 -13.71
CA LEU A 260 20.43 22.20 -12.79
C LEU A 260 20.29 20.71 -12.48
N VAL A 261 20.47 19.84 -13.48
CA VAL A 261 20.34 18.39 -13.31
C VAL A 261 21.41 17.83 -12.36
N ILE A 262 22.67 18.27 -12.45
CA ILE A 262 23.74 17.75 -11.58
C ILE A 262 23.49 18.09 -10.11
N PRO A 263 23.26 19.36 -9.69
CA PRO A 263 22.91 19.67 -8.31
C PRO A 263 21.63 18.97 -7.84
N GLY A 264 20.61 18.89 -8.72
CA GLY A 264 19.39 18.15 -8.44
C GLY A 264 19.62 16.68 -8.17
N LEU A 265 20.47 16.03 -8.96
CA LEU A 265 20.85 14.63 -8.80
C LEU A 265 21.65 14.42 -7.50
N LEU A 266 22.57 15.32 -7.16
CA LEU A 266 23.29 15.27 -5.87
C LEU A 266 22.33 15.37 -4.69
N LEU A 267 21.36 16.28 -4.73
CA LEU A 267 20.32 16.39 -3.71
C LEU A 267 19.40 15.16 -3.66
N PHE A 268 19.07 14.57 -4.81
CA PHE A 268 18.30 13.33 -4.87
C PHE A 268 19.06 12.13 -4.30
N ILE A 269 20.39 12.09 -4.51
CA ILE A 269 21.25 11.00 -4.04
C ILE A 269 21.58 11.15 -2.55
N ALA A 270 21.71 12.37 -2.03
CA ALA A 270 22.18 12.63 -0.67
C ALA A 270 21.42 11.83 0.42
N PRO A 271 20.08 11.67 0.37
CA PRO A 271 19.38 10.83 1.33
C PRO A 271 19.77 9.34 1.33
N TYR A 272 20.34 8.80 0.25
CA TYR A 272 20.81 7.40 0.24
C TYR A 272 21.94 7.16 1.24
N PHE A 273 22.71 8.18 1.63
CA PHE A 273 23.75 8.01 2.64
C PHE A 273 23.18 7.73 4.05
N ARG A 274 21.87 7.92 4.27
CA ARG A 274 21.20 7.60 5.54
C ARG A 274 20.79 6.14 5.63
N ILE A 275 21.77 5.22 5.54
CA ILE A 275 21.56 3.76 5.50
C ILE A 275 20.74 3.25 6.69
N ASN A 276 20.93 3.83 7.88
CA ASN A 276 20.18 3.46 9.09
C ASN A 276 18.66 3.69 8.98
N GLN A 277 18.21 4.48 7.99
CA GLN A 277 16.80 4.77 7.75
C GLN A 277 16.14 3.79 6.76
N TYR A 278 16.90 2.92 6.10
CA TYR A 278 16.40 2.10 4.99
C TYR A 278 15.32 1.10 5.42
N ASP A 279 15.37 0.58 6.65
CA ASP A 279 14.36 -0.34 7.17
C ASP A 279 13.03 0.37 7.51
N ASN A 280 12.99 1.71 7.54
CA ASN A 280 11.77 2.47 7.80
C ASN A 280 10.92 2.65 6.53
N ARG A 281 9.71 2.05 6.52
CA ARG A 281 8.78 2.16 5.39
C ARG A 281 8.41 3.60 5.06
N ARG A 282 8.31 4.48 6.06
CA ARG A 282 8.01 5.91 5.84
C ARG A 282 9.12 6.62 5.05
N PHE A 283 10.38 6.29 5.34
CA PHE A 283 11.53 6.81 4.60
C PHE A 283 11.50 6.36 3.14
N ARG A 284 11.23 5.06 2.91
CA ARG A 284 11.09 4.49 1.56
C ARG A 284 9.90 5.09 0.78
N MET A 285 8.78 5.34 1.44
CA MET A 285 7.63 6.05 0.84
C MET A 285 7.96 7.51 0.49
N HIS A 286 8.75 8.21 1.31
CA HIS A 286 9.26 9.55 0.96
C HIS A 286 10.19 9.51 -0.24
N PHE A 287 11.02 8.47 -0.35
CA PHE A 287 11.83 8.22 -1.52
C PHE A 287 11.00 7.99 -2.79
N LEU A 288 9.89 7.25 -2.70
CA LEU A 288 8.94 7.13 -3.80
C LEU A 288 8.37 8.50 -4.21
N CYS A 289 8.00 9.35 -3.25
CA CYS A 289 7.51 10.70 -3.55
C CYS A 289 8.58 11.54 -4.25
N SER A 290 9.81 11.53 -3.72
CA SER A 290 10.96 12.23 -4.32
C SER A 290 11.24 11.74 -5.73
N THR A 291 11.19 10.42 -5.97
CA THR A 291 11.45 9.79 -7.28
C THR A 291 10.42 10.23 -8.34
N LEU A 292 9.13 10.19 -7.98
CA LEU A 292 8.05 10.62 -8.88
C LEU A 292 8.12 12.12 -9.22
N LEU A 293 8.49 12.97 -8.25
CA LEU A 293 8.70 14.40 -8.48
C LEU A 293 9.96 14.66 -9.31
N PHE A 294 11.07 13.99 -9.00
CA PHE A 294 12.34 14.15 -9.70
C PHE A 294 12.20 13.90 -11.20
N MET A 295 11.49 12.81 -11.58
CA MET A 295 11.20 12.47 -12.97
C MET A 295 10.55 13.62 -13.77
N VAL A 296 9.67 14.40 -13.12
CA VAL A 296 8.92 15.50 -13.75
C VAL A 296 9.73 16.81 -13.73
N LEU A 297 10.43 17.07 -12.64
CA LEU A 297 11.14 18.34 -12.42
C LEU A 297 12.44 18.45 -13.22
N PHE A 298 13.11 17.33 -13.51
CA PHE A 298 14.40 17.29 -14.20
C PHE A 298 14.30 16.66 -15.59
N SER A 299 13.17 16.88 -16.28
CA SER A 299 12.98 16.47 -17.67
C SER A 299 12.44 17.62 -18.53
N SER A 300 13.08 17.82 -19.68
CA SER A 300 12.63 18.73 -20.74
C SER A 300 11.38 18.23 -21.47
N GLY A 301 11.15 16.91 -21.47
CA GLY A 301 9.96 16.27 -22.06
C GLY A 301 8.71 16.39 -21.21
N THR A 302 8.77 17.05 -20.05
CA THR A 302 7.63 17.18 -19.16
C THR A 302 6.54 18.07 -19.77
N GLU A 303 5.36 17.50 -19.90
CA GLU A 303 4.12 18.11 -20.37
C GLU A 303 3.03 17.96 -19.28
N ASN A 304 1.84 18.52 -19.51
CA ASN A 304 0.75 18.52 -18.51
C ASN A 304 0.41 17.11 -17.99
N SER A 305 0.45 16.11 -18.85
CA SER A 305 0.16 14.70 -18.53
C SER A 305 1.23 14.06 -17.63
N GLY A 306 2.45 14.58 -17.60
CA GLY A 306 3.52 14.13 -16.70
C GLY A 306 3.20 14.35 -15.22
N TYR A 307 2.35 15.33 -14.91
CA TYR A 307 2.07 15.74 -13.53
C TYR A 307 1.14 14.79 -12.76
N LEU A 308 0.53 13.79 -13.40
CA LEU A 308 -0.25 12.78 -12.69
C LEU A 308 0.61 12.04 -11.64
N GLY A 309 1.84 11.64 -12.01
CA GLY A 309 2.78 11.04 -11.08
C GLY A 309 3.22 12.00 -9.97
N ALA A 310 3.45 13.27 -10.30
CA ALA A 310 3.79 14.32 -9.33
C ALA A 310 2.66 14.58 -8.33
N MET A 311 1.40 14.62 -8.78
CA MET A 311 0.24 14.82 -7.89
C MET A 311 0.03 13.63 -6.96
N ILE A 312 0.28 12.39 -7.43
CA ILE A 312 0.30 11.22 -6.56
C ILE A 312 1.38 11.38 -5.49
N ALA A 313 2.60 11.76 -5.86
CA ALA A 313 3.69 12.00 -4.92
C ALA A 313 3.35 13.07 -3.87
N VAL A 314 2.76 14.19 -4.30
CA VAL A 314 2.30 15.27 -3.41
C VAL A 314 1.24 14.77 -2.43
N CYS A 315 0.28 13.96 -2.89
CA CYS A 315 -0.74 13.37 -2.02
C CYS A 315 -0.12 12.42 -0.98
N LEU A 316 0.77 11.52 -1.43
CA LEU A 316 1.46 10.57 -0.55
C LEU A 316 2.31 11.28 0.49
N TRP A 317 3.06 12.30 0.08
CA TRP A 317 3.82 13.18 0.97
C TRP A 317 2.90 13.87 1.97
N TYR A 318 1.82 14.51 1.54
CA TYR A 318 0.91 15.24 2.43
C TYR A 318 0.26 14.34 3.48
N ILE A 319 -0.09 13.10 3.11
CA ILE A 319 -0.65 12.11 4.04
C ILE A 319 0.40 11.60 5.04
N GLY A 320 1.64 11.42 4.57
CA GLY A 320 2.72 10.69 5.26
C GLY A 320 3.90 11.53 5.74
N THR A 321 3.85 12.86 5.64
CA THR A 321 4.94 13.76 6.09
C THR A 321 5.20 13.60 7.60
N PRO A 322 6.46 13.44 8.03
CA PRO A 322 6.81 13.40 9.46
C PRO A 322 6.47 14.71 10.17
N THR A 323 6.51 15.84 9.47
CA THR A 323 6.24 17.16 10.06
C THR A 323 4.75 17.49 10.14
N ARG A 324 3.86 16.50 9.96
CA ARG A 324 2.41 16.71 9.99
C ARG A 324 1.91 17.44 11.25
N LYS A 325 2.56 17.21 12.40
CA LYS A 325 2.22 17.88 13.67
C LYS A 325 3.05 19.13 13.95
N THR A 326 4.29 19.19 13.48
CA THR A 326 5.21 20.30 13.77
C THR A 326 5.01 21.48 12.83
N THR A 327 4.75 21.24 11.55
CA THR A 327 4.51 22.29 10.54
C THR A 327 3.20 22.08 9.74
N PRO A 328 2.05 21.89 10.42
CA PRO A 328 0.77 21.57 9.77
C PRO A 328 0.30 22.65 8.79
N VAL A 329 0.53 23.93 9.13
CA VAL A 329 0.15 25.09 8.31
C VAL A 329 0.94 25.09 7.01
N LEU A 330 2.28 25.04 7.08
CA LEU A 330 3.16 25.01 5.92
C LEU A 330 2.81 23.84 4.99
N ASN A 331 2.63 22.63 5.56
CA ASN A 331 2.27 21.44 4.78
C ASN A 331 0.95 21.63 4.02
N THR A 332 -0.04 22.25 4.67
CA THR A 332 -1.35 22.50 4.06
C THR A 332 -1.29 23.60 3.01
N VAL A 333 -0.55 24.68 3.27
CA VAL A 333 -0.33 25.77 2.31
C VAL A 333 0.36 25.23 1.06
N LEU A 334 1.43 24.46 1.19
CA LEU A 334 2.14 23.85 0.06
C LEU A 334 1.22 22.91 -0.74
N PHE A 335 0.45 22.06 -0.06
CA PHE A 335 -0.50 21.17 -0.73
C PHE A 335 -1.58 21.94 -1.49
N VAL A 336 -2.22 22.94 -0.87
CA VAL A 336 -3.27 23.75 -1.50
C VAL A 336 -2.71 24.57 -2.65
N PHE A 337 -1.54 25.19 -2.48
CA PHE A 337 -0.84 25.90 -3.54
C PHE A 337 -0.53 24.98 -4.71
N CYS A 338 -0.08 23.75 -4.44
CA CYS A 338 0.14 22.74 -5.46
C CYS A 338 -1.15 22.34 -6.16
N PHE A 339 -2.23 22.07 -5.43
CA PHE A 339 -3.52 21.74 -6.04
C PHE A 339 -4.02 22.86 -6.95
N ILE A 340 -3.98 24.12 -6.52
CA ILE A 340 -4.46 25.27 -7.30
C ILE A 340 -3.59 25.50 -8.54
N LEU A 341 -2.27 25.66 -8.35
CA LEU A 341 -1.40 26.07 -9.45
C LEU A 341 -0.93 24.90 -10.32
N THR A 342 -0.72 23.71 -9.74
CA THR A 342 -0.33 22.52 -10.51
C THR A 342 -1.56 21.88 -11.13
N SER A 343 -2.59 21.56 -10.35
CA SER A 343 -3.71 20.75 -10.86
C SER A 343 -4.76 21.58 -11.60
N LEU A 344 -5.20 22.71 -11.04
CA LEU A 344 -6.28 23.46 -11.66
C LEU A 344 -5.81 24.34 -12.84
N SER A 345 -4.54 24.76 -12.89
CA SER A 345 -4.08 25.71 -13.91
C SER A 345 -4.24 25.30 -15.39
N PRO A 346 -4.24 24.02 -15.79
CA PRO A 346 -4.55 23.63 -17.16
C PRO A 346 -6.06 23.66 -17.47
N THR A 347 -6.92 23.72 -16.44
CA THR A 347 -8.38 23.64 -16.57
C THR A 347 -9.02 25.00 -16.81
N ASP A 348 -10.26 25.02 -17.29
CA ASP A 348 -11.02 26.26 -17.49
C ASP A 348 -11.58 26.86 -16.20
N ILE A 349 -11.46 26.15 -15.08
CA ILE A 349 -11.76 26.69 -13.74
C ILE A 349 -10.72 27.75 -13.34
N PHE A 350 -9.50 27.65 -13.87
CA PHE A 350 -8.43 28.58 -13.54
C PHE A 350 -8.50 29.84 -14.42
N PRO A 351 -8.26 31.05 -13.87
CA PRO A 351 -8.39 32.30 -14.63
C PRO A 351 -7.55 32.28 -15.92
N CYS A 352 -8.21 32.39 -17.07
CA CYS A 352 -7.57 32.26 -18.38
C CYS A 352 -6.45 33.29 -18.59
N TYR A 353 -6.63 34.52 -18.08
CA TYR A 353 -5.59 35.55 -18.11
C TYR A 353 -4.34 35.10 -17.35
N ILE A 354 -4.48 34.61 -16.11
CA ILE A 354 -3.34 34.16 -15.31
C ILE A 354 -2.64 32.95 -15.98
N ARG A 355 -3.44 32.01 -16.50
CA ARG A 355 -2.95 30.82 -17.23
C ARG A 355 -2.07 31.21 -18.42
N LYS A 356 -2.58 32.08 -19.30
CA LYS A 356 -1.93 32.43 -20.58
C LYS A 356 -0.80 33.44 -20.40
N THR A 357 -0.91 34.37 -19.45
CA THR A 357 0.07 35.45 -19.25
C THR A 357 1.23 35.03 -18.35
N TYR A 358 0.99 34.17 -17.35
CA TYR A 358 2.02 33.82 -16.37
C TYR A 358 2.33 32.33 -16.30
N VAL A 359 1.32 31.47 -16.17
CA VAL A 359 1.58 30.04 -15.89
C VAL A 359 2.25 29.34 -17.07
N ILE A 360 1.70 29.49 -18.28
CA ILE A 360 2.24 28.83 -19.47
C ILE A 360 3.61 29.43 -19.87
N PRO A 361 3.77 30.77 -19.99
CA PRO A 361 5.03 31.34 -20.46
C PRO A 361 6.21 31.04 -19.53
N TYR A 362 6.00 30.96 -18.22
CA TYR A 362 7.07 30.72 -17.24
C TYR A 362 7.08 29.31 -16.66
N ALA A 363 6.29 28.37 -17.20
CA ALA A 363 6.17 27.00 -16.71
C ALA A 363 5.85 26.90 -15.19
N LEU A 364 5.07 27.84 -14.63
CA LEU A 364 4.83 27.95 -13.19
C LEU A 364 4.04 26.78 -12.59
N LYS A 365 3.45 25.92 -13.43
CA LYS A 365 2.87 24.63 -12.99
C LYS A 365 3.89 23.78 -12.22
N ALA A 366 5.20 23.91 -12.52
CA ALA A 366 6.26 23.19 -11.82
C ALA A 366 6.56 23.72 -10.41
N LEU A 367 6.31 25.01 -10.16
CA LEU A 367 6.77 25.72 -8.97
C LEU A 367 6.34 25.06 -7.65
N PRO A 368 5.07 24.68 -7.44
CA PRO A 368 4.67 24.06 -6.17
C PRO A 368 5.33 22.69 -5.97
N CYS A 369 5.50 21.93 -7.05
CA CYS A 369 6.17 20.63 -7.02
C CYS A 369 7.66 20.78 -6.65
N VAL A 370 8.33 21.82 -7.14
CA VAL A 370 9.72 22.15 -6.75
C VAL A 370 9.83 22.43 -5.26
N LEU A 371 8.94 23.27 -4.72
CA LEU A 371 8.96 23.63 -3.30
C LEU A 371 8.70 22.40 -2.40
N ILE A 372 7.75 21.55 -2.77
CA ILE A 372 7.46 20.30 -2.06
C ILE A 372 8.63 19.33 -2.18
N TRP A 373 9.27 19.23 -3.35
CA TRP A 373 10.42 18.36 -3.54
C TRP A 373 11.61 18.77 -2.65
N PHE A 374 11.94 20.06 -2.59
CA PHE A 374 12.96 20.56 -1.65
C PHE A 374 12.60 20.25 -0.20
N LYS A 375 11.32 20.40 0.17
CA LYS A 375 10.85 20.03 1.50
C LYS A 375 11.02 18.53 1.78
N ILE A 376 10.67 17.66 0.84
CA ILE A 376 10.88 16.20 0.97
C ILE A 376 12.36 15.89 1.16
N VAL A 377 13.24 16.45 0.33
CA VAL A 377 14.69 16.24 0.45
C VAL A 377 15.20 16.70 1.82
N TRP A 378 14.79 17.88 2.28
CA TRP A 378 15.13 18.36 3.62
C TRP A 378 14.62 17.41 4.73
N GLU A 379 13.37 16.94 4.65
CA GLU A 379 12.81 15.98 5.61
C GLU A 379 13.62 14.67 5.64
N GLN A 380 13.99 14.15 4.46
CA GLN A 380 14.79 12.93 4.34
C GLN A 380 16.19 13.09 4.93
N LEU A 381 16.82 14.25 4.73
CA LEU A 381 18.18 14.52 5.21
C LEU A 381 18.23 14.79 6.72
N THR A 382 17.21 15.45 7.29
CA THR A 382 17.29 15.99 8.65
C THR A 382 16.50 15.21 9.70
N LEU A 383 15.42 14.51 9.32
CA LEU A 383 14.52 13.87 10.28
C LEU A 383 14.84 12.39 10.47
N ASP A 384 14.57 11.86 11.66
CA ASP A 384 14.63 10.43 11.93
C ASP A 384 13.26 9.79 11.65
N PHE A 385 13.24 8.79 10.76
CA PHE A 385 12.02 8.05 10.39
C PHE A 385 11.82 6.80 11.25
N SER A 386 12.80 6.45 12.09
CA SER A 386 12.72 5.34 13.05
C SER A 386 11.89 5.68 14.28
N GLU A 387 11.78 6.98 14.62
CA GLU A 387 10.88 7.39 15.69
C GLU A 387 9.43 7.09 15.26
N PRO A 388 8.74 6.18 15.94
CA PRO A 388 7.32 6.04 15.71
C PRO A 388 6.67 7.40 16.03
N LEU A 389 5.66 7.79 15.24
CA LEU A 389 4.87 9.02 15.49
C LEU A 389 4.26 9.03 16.91
N HIS A 390 4.32 7.89 17.60
CA HIS A 390 4.14 7.65 19.02
C HIS A 390 5.26 6.74 19.53
N ARG A 391 6.11 7.23 20.44
CA ARG A 391 6.56 6.33 21.50
C ARG A 391 5.31 5.78 22.19
N PRO A 392 5.32 4.52 22.67
CA PRO A 392 4.32 4.12 23.64
C PRO A 392 4.25 5.22 24.70
N LYS A 393 3.12 5.93 24.77
CA LYS A 393 2.83 6.66 25.99
C LYS A 393 2.70 5.55 27.01
N THR A 394 3.62 5.50 27.97
CA THR A 394 3.37 4.74 29.19
C THR A 394 1.96 5.10 29.61
N LEU A 395 1.09 4.08 29.73
CA LEU A 395 -0.25 4.31 30.22
C LEU A 395 -0.10 5.10 31.54
N PRO A 396 -0.85 6.20 31.71
CA PRO A 396 -0.70 7.02 32.90
C PRO A 396 -1.08 6.17 34.13
N GLY A 397 -0.06 5.69 34.85
CA GLY A 397 -0.19 4.83 36.03
C GLY A 397 0.00 3.34 35.73
N LYS A 398 0.52 2.58 36.71
CA LYS A 398 0.36 1.12 36.74
C LYS A 398 -1.14 0.86 36.74
N GLU A 399 -1.66 0.24 35.70
CA GLU A 399 -3.08 -0.04 35.62
C GLU A 399 -3.43 -1.17 36.59
N GLU A 400 -4.34 -0.88 37.51
CA GLU A 400 -4.68 -1.81 38.58
C GLU A 400 -5.66 -2.90 38.12
N ALA A 401 -6.25 -2.85 36.92
CA ALA A 401 -7.30 -3.80 36.51
C ALA A 401 -7.04 -4.45 35.15
N ILE A 402 -7.13 -5.78 35.12
CA ILE A 402 -6.95 -6.62 33.93
C ILE A 402 -8.20 -7.47 33.75
N ASP A 403 -8.77 -7.47 32.54
CA ASP A 403 -9.81 -8.42 32.14
C ASP A 403 -9.19 -9.57 31.34
N LEU A 404 -9.46 -10.81 31.76
CA LEU A 404 -9.10 -12.02 31.01
C LEU A 404 -10.36 -12.71 30.48
N ILE A 405 -10.54 -12.68 29.17
CA ILE A 405 -11.67 -13.32 28.48
C ILE A 405 -11.36 -14.80 28.24
N LEU A 406 -12.28 -15.66 28.65
CA LEU A 406 -12.15 -17.12 28.60
C LEU A 406 -13.33 -17.72 27.83
N PRO A 407 -13.22 -17.87 26.49
CA PRO A 407 -14.24 -18.57 25.71
C PRO A 407 -14.30 -20.04 26.10
N CYS A 408 -15.50 -20.53 26.40
CA CYS A 408 -15.75 -21.86 26.94
C CYS A 408 -16.83 -22.57 26.11
N TYR A 409 -16.51 -23.77 25.61
CA TYR A 409 -17.46 -24.61 24.87
C TYR A 409 -17.24 -26.08 25.21
N ASN A 410 -18.27 -26.71 25.79
CA ASN A 410 -18.24 -28.10 26.26
C ASN A 410 -17.04 -28.42 27.15
N PRO A 411 -16.83 -27.65 28.25
CA PRO A 411 -15.71 -27.89 29.15
C PRO A 411 -15.72 -29.28 29.75
N GLN A 412 -14.54 -29.74 30.18
CA GLN A 412 -14.41 -30.97 30.96
C GLN A 412 -15.01 -30.78 32.35
N GLU A 413 -15.37 -31.87 33.01
CA GLU A 413 -15.81 -31.83 34.39
C GLU A 413 -14.70 -31.28 35.31
N GLY A 414 -15.06 -30.40 36.25
CA GLY A 414 -14.09 -29.74 37.13
C GLY A 414 -13.37 -28.53 36.52
N TRP A 415 -13.79 -28.01 35.37
CA TRP A 415 -13.21 -26.82 34.74
C TRP A 415 -13.22 -25.59 35.66
N GLU A 416 -14.20 -25.49 36.56
CA GLU A 416 -14.28 -24.40 37.53
C GLU A 416 -13.13 -24.43 38.54
N ARG A 417 -12.68 -25.62 38.95
CA ARG A 417 -11.55 -25.78 39.88
C ARG A 417 -10.25 -25.30 39.26
N LEU A 418 -10.02 -25.69 37.99
CA LEU A 418 -8.89 -25.21 37.22
C LEU A 418 -8.90 -23.68 37.10
N MET A 419 -10.06 -23.06 36.84
CA MET A 419 -10.15 -21.61 36.79
C MET A 419 -9.82 -20.95 38.12
N ILE A 420 -10.34 -21.48 39.24
CA ILE A 420 -10.06 -20.96 40.59
C ILE A 420 -8.56 -21.03 40.90
N GLU A 421 -7.93 -22.19 40.65
CA GLU A 421 -6.50 -22.38 40.85
C GLU A 421 -5.66 -21.40 40.00
N LYS A 422 -6.02 -21.23 38.72
CA LYS A 422 -5.29 -20.34 37.81
C LYS A 422 -5.51 -18.87 38.11
N HIS A 423 -6.70 -18.49 38.57
CA HIS A 423 -6.96 -17.15 39.05
C HIS A 423 -6.05 -16.83 40.24
N ALA A 424 -6.01 -17.70 41.25
CA ALA A 424 -5.16 -17.51 42.43
C ALA A 424 -3.67 -17.41 42.07
N GLU A 425 -3.20 -18.25 41.14
CA GLU A 425 -1.82 -18.20 40.64
C GLU A 425 -1.50 -16.88 39.93
N LEU A 426 -2.38 -16.43 39.02
CA LEU A 426 -2.21 -15.18 38.28
C LEU A 426 -2.25 -13.96 39.20
N VAL A 427 -3.20 -13.88 40.13
CA VAL A 427 -3.29 -12.76 41.09
C VAL A 427 -2.00 -12.62 41.90
N LYS A 428 -1.43 -13.74 42.34
CA LYS A 428 -0.14 -13.74 43.05
C LYS A 428 1.00 -13.22 42.17
N MET A 429 1.05 -13.62 40.90
CA MET A 429 2.14 -13.23 39.97
C MET A 429 1.99 -11.82 39.39
N LEU A 430 0.77 -11.28 39.33
CA LEU A 430 0.49 -9.94 38.77
C LEU A 430 0.83 -8.78 39.72
N LYS A 431 1.45 -9.05 40.89
CA LYS A 431 2.08 -8.08 41.80
C LYS A 431 1.18 -6.87 42.13
N GLY A 432 -0.05 -7.14 42.57
CA GLY A 432 -0.99 -6.11 43.05
C GLY A 432 -1.98 -5.57 42.02
N ARG A 433 -2.00 -6.12 40.79
CA ARG A 433 -3.06 -5.83 39.81
C ARG A 433 -4.27 -6.74 40.06
N SER A 434 -5.45 -6.15 40.11
CA SER A 434 -6.72 -6.87 40.09
C SER A 434 -6.94 -7.57 38.75
N LEU A 435 -7.50 -8.77 38.84
CA LEU A 435 -7.75 -9.65 37.70
C LEU A 435 -9.20 -10.11 37.74
N ARG A 436 -9.93 -9.78 36.69
CA ARG A 436 -11.30 -10.23 36.48
C ARG A 436 -11.38 -11.24 35.34
N PHE A 437 -12.05 -12.35 35.58
CA PHE A 437 -12.37 -13.32 34.53
C PHE A 437 -13.70 -12.96 33.87
N ILE A 438 -13.73 -13.03 32.54
CA ILE A 438 -14.95 -12.94 31.73
C ILE A 438 -15.11 -14.27 31.00
N VAL A 439 -15.87 -15.17 31.61
CA VAL A 439 -16.10 -16.52 31.06
C VAL A 439 -17.28 -16.48 30.12
N VAL A 440 -17.05 -16.86 28.86
CA VAL A 440 -18.08 -16.82 27.81
C VAL A 440 -18.48 -18.22 27.41
N ASN A 441 -19.68 -18.66 27.83
CA ASN A 441 -20.27 -19.92 27.42
C ASN A 441 -20.85 -19.82 26.00
N ASP A 442 -20.18 -20.44 25.03
CA ASP A 442 -20.59 -20.50 23.61
C ASP A 442 -21.61 -21.63 23.37
N ALA A 443 -22.71 -21.59 24.13
CA ALA A 443 -23.81 -22.57 24.10
C ALA A 443 -23.36 -24.03 24.33
N SER A 444 -22.62 -24.28 25.42
CA SER A 444 -22.17 -25.62 25.80
C SER A 444 -23.36 -26.58 26.00
N LYS A 445 -23.23 -27.79 25.46
CA LYS A 445 -24.20 -28.89 25.63
C LYS A 445 -23.87 -29.80 26.81
N ARG A 446 -22.64 -29.72 27.31
CA ARG A 446 -22.13 -30.53 28.44
C ARG A 446 -21.11 -29.73 29.26
N GLY A 447 -20.92 -30.14 30.51
CA GLY A 447 -19.88 -29.61 31.42
C GLY A 447 -20.16 -28.23 32.04
N PHE A 448 -20.79 -27.31 31.32
CA PHE A 448 -21.12 -25.97 31.81
C PHE A 448 -22.46 -25.97 32.60
N THR A 449 -22.47 -26.59 33.78
CA THR A 449 -23.66 -26.72 34.63
C THR A 449 -23.84 -25.52 35.56
N LYS A 450 -25.08 -25.29 36.04
CA LYS A 450 -25.37 -24.23 37.02
C LYS A 450 -24.56 -24.41 38.31
N ASP A 451 -24.36 -25.65 38.76
CA ASP A 451 -23.60 -25.93 39.99
C ASP A 451 -22.11 -25.60 39.84
N ALA A 452 -21.51 -25.91 38.68
CA ALA A 452 -20.11 -25.56 38.40
C ALA A 452 -19.93 -24.03 38.34
N VAL A 453 -20.86 -23.33 37.71
CA VAL A 453 -20.87 -21.85 37.68
C VAL A 453 -21.08 -21.28 39.09
N GLY A 454 -21.96 -21.87 39.90
CA GLY A 454 -22.18 -21.47 41.29
C GLY A 454 -20.91 -21.57 42.12
N ARG A 455 -20.20 -22.71 42.05
CA ARG A 455 -18.91 -22.90 42.73
C ARG A 455 -17.84 -21.91 42.27
N LEU A 456 -17.80 -21.60 40.97
CA LEU A 456 -16.87 -20.61 40.44
C LEU A 456 -17.15 -19.21 41.01
N LEU A 457 -18.41 -18.80 41.02
CA LEU A 457 -18.83 -17.47 41.50
C LEU A 457 -18.71 -17.33 43.02
N GLU A 458 -18.90 -18.42 43.77
CA GLU A 458 -18.66 -18.44 45.22
C GLU A 458 -17.18 -18.22 45.55
N ALA A 459 -16.28 -18.85 44.79
CA ALA A 459 -14.84 -18.68 44.98
C ALA A 459 -14.30 -17.37 44.38
N LEU A 460 -14.87 -16.91 43.26
CA LEU A 460 -14.43 -15.73 42.49
C LEU A 460 -15.62 -14.80 42.18
N PRO A 461 -16.11 -14.01 43.15
CA PRO A 461 -17.32 -13.20 43.00
C PRO A 461 -17.28 -12.16 41.87
N ASP A 462 -16.09 -11.66 41.53
CA ASP A 462 -15.91 -10.67 40.46
C ASP A 462 -16.00 -11.27 39.04
N THR A 463 -16.07 -12.60 38.91
CA THR A 463 -16.14 -13.28 37.61
C THR A 463 -17.44 -12.96 36.89
N MET A 464 -17.32 -12.55 35.62
CA MET A 464 -18.47 -12.31 34.76
C MET A 464 -18.77 -13.53 33.88
N ILE A 465 -20.01 -14.01 33.93
CA ILE A 465 -20.51 -15.07 33.06
C ILE A 465 -21.33 -14.47 31.92
N VAL A 466 -20.92 -14.74 30.67
CA VAL A 466 -21.65 -14.36 29.46
C VAL A 466 -22.14 -15.63 28.79
N SER A 467 -23.44 -15.76 28.53
CA SER A 467 -24.03 -16.96 27.92
C SER A 467 -25.04 -16.59 26.84
N TYR A 468 -25.21 -17.47 25.85
CA TYR A 468 -26.23 -17.37 24.82
C TYR A 468 -26.59 -18.77 24.28
N ASP A 469 -27.75 -18.91 23.64
CA ASP A 469 -28.37 -20.22 23.40
C ASP A 469 -27.83 -20.99 22.19
N THR A 470 -27.14 -20.30 21.27
CA THR A 470 -26.67 -20.89 20.01
C THR A 470 -25.15 -20.76 19.88
N ASN A 471 -24.46 -21.85 19.56
CA ASN A 471 -23.01 -21.81 19.33
C ASN A 471 -22.70 -20.93 18.11
N LYS A 472 -21.92 -19.87 18.31
CA LYS A 472 -21.50 -18.90 17.29
C LYS A 472 -20.03 -19.05 16.93
N GLY A 473 -19.22 -19.68 17.78
CA GLY A 473 -17.80 -19.92 17.58
C GLY A 473 -16.88 -18.99 18.37
N LYS A 474 -15.59 -19.37 18.47
CA LYS A 474 -14.59 -18.72 19.34
C LYS A 474 -14.47 -17.21 19.11
N GLY A 475 -14.39 -16.73 17.87
CA GLY A 475 -14.30 -15.31 17.58
C GLY A 475 -15.53 -14.51 18.04
N ALA A 476 -16.73 -15.10 17.93
CA ALA A 476 -17.95 -14.49 18.45
C ALA A 476 -17.95 -14.48 19.98
N ALA A 477 -17.50 -15.57 20.63
CA ALA A 477 -17.37 -15.65 22.08
C ALA A 477 -16.38 -14.60 22.62
N VAL A 478 -15.20 -14.46 22.00
CA VAL A 478 -14.21 -13.45 22.40
C VAL A 478 -14.76 -12.03 22.24
N ARG A 479 -15.48 -11.73 21.15
CA ARG A 479 -16.13 -10.41 20.98
C ARG A 479 -17.24 -10.16 21.99
N ALA A 480 -18.00 -11.18 22.37
CA ALA A 480 -19.03 -11.06 23.41
C ALA A 480 -18.40 -10.80 24.79
N GLY A 481 -17.30 -11.48 25.12
CA GLY A 481 -16.54 -11.15 26.33
C GLY A 481 -15.97 -9.73 26.28
N LEU A 482 -15.45 -9.32 25.11
CA LEU A 482 -14.88 -8.00 24.91
C LEU A 482 -15.89 -6.87 25.12
N SER A 483 -17.16 -7.05 24.74
CA SER A 483 -18.19 -6.02 24.95
C SER A 483 -18.51 -5.75 26.41
N HIS A 484 -18.13 -6.66 27.32
CA HIS A 484 -18.26 -6.49 28.76
C HIS A 484 -16.95 -6.10 29.44
N SER A 485 -15.84 -6.05 28.69
CA SER A 485 -14.55 -5.67 29.24
C SER A 485 -14.41 -4.16 29.36
N THR A 486 -14.25 -3.70 30.59
CA THR A 486 -14.09 -2.29 30.96
C THR A 486 -12.65 -1.92 31.26
N SER A 487 -11.80 -2.91 31.55
CA SER A 487 -10.39 -2.69 31.90
C SER A 487 -9.58 -2.20 30.69
N SER A 488 -8.67 -1.27 30.89
CA SER A 488 -7.81 -0.72 29.83
C SER A 488 -6.93 -1.76 29.15
N ILE A 489 -6.41 -2.72 29.93
CA ILE A 489 -5.73 -3.92 29.45
C ILE A 489 -6.72 -5.10 29.44
N THR A 490 -6.74 -5.81 28.32
CA THR A 490 -7.57 -6.99 28.15
C THR A 490 -6.79 -8.07 27.43
N LEU A 491 -6.93 -9.29 27.92
CA LEU A 491 -6.34 -10.48 27.35
C LEU A 491 -7.46 -11.48 27.02
N TYR A 492 -7.19 -12.41 26.12
CA TYR A 492 -7.96 -13.65 26.05
C TYR A 492 -7.02 -14.84 25.93
N THR A 493 -7.46 -15.98 26.46
CA THR A 493 -6.82 -17.28 26.32
C THR A 493 -7.87 -18.38 26.33
N ASP A 494 -7.53 -19.60 25.91
CA ASP A 494 -8.44 -20.73 26.04
C ASP A 494 -8.66 -21.09 27.52
N TYR A 495 -9.88 -21.55 27.85
CA TYR A 495 -10.31 -21.81 29.23
C TYR A 495 -9.49 -22.87 29.97
N ASP A 496 -8.77 -23.72 29.23
CA ASP A 496 -7.88 -24.77 29.74
C ASP A 496 -6.44 -24.27 29.99
N PHE A 497 -6.18 -22.97 29.79
CA PHE A 497 -4.90 -22.30 30.05
C PHE A 497 -3.70 -23.08 29.48
N PRO A 498 -3.58 -23.21 28.15
CA PRO A 498 -2.52 -23.98 27.52
C PRO A 498 -1.15 -23.32 27.68
N TYR A 499 -1.11 -22.02 27.97
CA TYR A 499 0.10 -21.24 28.18
C TYR A 499 0.50 -21.19 29.66
N GLU A 500 1.80 -21.08 29.91
CA GLU A 500 2.31 -20.84 31.26
C GLU A 500 1.85 -19.47 31.81
N THR A 501 1.69 -19.40 33.13
CA THR A 501 1.23 -18.21 33.83
C THR A 501 2.21 -17.04 33.65
N ASP A 502 3.51 -17.34 33.59
CA ASP A 502 4.57 -16.36 33.28
C ASP A 502 4.35 -15.66 31.93
N SER A 503 3.89 -16.42 30.91
CA SER A 503 3.59 -15.84 29.60
C SER A 503 2.43 -14.83 29.66
N ILE A 504 1.43 -15.07 30.50
CA ILE A 504 0.31 -14.14 30.70
C ILE A 504 0.82 -12.87 31.43
N CYS A 505 1.63 -13.02 32.46
CA CYS A 505 2.21 -11.89 33.19
C CYS A 505 3.12 -11.02 32.32
N ARG A 506 4.02 -11.62 31.54
CA ARG A 506 4.87 -10.90 30.58
C ARG A 506 4.08 -10.16 29.52
N MET A 507 2.95 -10.72 29.08
CA MET A 507 2.07 -10.06 28.12
C MET A 507 1.49 -8.77 28.68
N VAL A 508 1.09 -8.77 29.96
CA VAL A 508 0.65 -7.56 30.67
C VAL A 508 1.79 -6.53 30.71
N GLU A 509 3.01 -6.93 31.06
CA GLU A 509 4.16 -6.02 31.14
C GLU A 509 4.45 -5.32 29.79
N TRP A 510 4.34 -6.06 28.67
CA TRP A 510 4.48 -5.47 27.34
C TRP A 510 3.36 -4.47 27.03
N LEU A 511 2.11 -4.76 27.41
CA LEU A 511 1.01 -3.82 27.21
C LEU A 511 1.17 -2.55 28.04
N GLU A 512 1.61 -2.66 29.29
CA GLU A 512 1.91 -1.51 30.15
C GLU A 512 3.08 -0.67 29.64
N SER A 513 4.07 -1.31 29.00
CA SER A 513 5.14 -0.61 28.28
C SER A 513 4.64 0.14 27.03
N GLY A 514 3.34 0.05 26.74
CA GLY A 514 2.56 0.85 25.80
C GLY A 514 2.41 0.26 24.40
N TYR A 515 2.62 -1.05 24.25
CA TYR A 515 2.22 -1.75 23.02
C TYR A 515 0.69 -1.85 22.93
N ASP A 516 0.16 -1.72 21.72
CA ASP A 516 -1.29 -1.76 21.49
C ASP A 516 -1.82 -3.19 21.42
N VAL A 517 -1.01 -4.10 20.87
CA VAL A 517 -1.34 -5.52 20.70
C VAL A 517 -0.09 -6.36 21.00
N VAL A 518 -0.24 -7.41 21.80
CA VAL A 518 0.81 -8.38 22.10
C VAL A 518 0.31 -9.78 21.74
N ILE A 519 1.11 -10.51 20.97
CA ILE A 519 0.78 -11.82 20.42
C ILE A 519 1.71 -12.85 21.05
N ALA A 520 1.14 -13.89 21.68
CA ALA A 520 1.92 -15.03 22.10
C ALA A 520 2.32 -15.89 20.89
N VAL A 521 3.62 -16.05 20.67
CA VAL A 521 4.19 -16.86 19.59
C VAL A 521 4.66 -18.18 20.18
N ARG A 522 4.10 -19.29 19.68
CA ARG A 522 4.50 -20.64 20.10
C ARG A 522 5.93 -20.93 19.62
N ASN A 523 6.79 -21.34 20.55
CA ASN A 523 8.21 -21.59 20.35
C ASN A 523 8.52 -22.99 19.75
N HIS A 524 9.80 -23.31 19.57
CA HIS A 524 10.24 -24.56 18.93
C HIS A 524 9.84 -25.83 19.70
N THR A 525 9.76 -25.76 21.03
CA THR A 525 9.26 -26.81 21.92
C THR A 525 7.80 -27.17 21.65
N TYR A 526 6.97 -26.24 21.15
CA TYR A 526 5.62 -26.60 20.67
C TYR A 526 5.66 -27.57 19.49
N TYR A 527 6.59 -27.40 18.56
CA TYR A 527 6.65 -28.23 17.36
C TYR A 527 7.17 -29.63 17.66
N THR A 528 7.98 -29.86 18.69
CA THR A 528 8.50 -31.21 18.97
C THR A 528 7.38 -32.21 19.29
N HIS A 529 6.29 -31.77 19.95
CA HIS A 529 5.18 -32.63 20.38
C HIS A 529 4.02 -32.74 19.37
N LEU A 530 4.07 -32.05 18.23
CA LEU A 530 3.01 -32.11 17.22
C LEU A 530 3.17 -33.26 16.23
N SER A 531 2.03 -33.86 15.85
CA SER A 531 1.98 -34.78 14.71
C SER A 531 2.44 -34.08 13.42
N THR A 532 3.11 -34.83 12.53
CA THR A 532 3.67 -34.31 11.27
C THR A 532 2.64 -33.56 10.43
N ARG A 533 1.39 -34.04 10.41
CA ARG A 533 0.28 -33.39 9.71
C ARG A 533 -0.05 -32.00 10.27
N ARG A 534 -0.07 -31.83 11.60
CA ARG A 534 -0.32 -30.53 12.23
C ARG A 534 0.83 -29.55 11.99
N LYS A 535 2.08 -30.04 11.96
CA LYS A 535 3.25 -29.21 11.58
C LYS A 535 3.05 -28.64 10.18
N ILE A 536 2.74 -29.50 9.20
CA ILE A 536 2.51 -29.08 7.81
C ILE A 536 1.37 -28.06 7.72
N MET A 537 0.25 -28.29 8.40
CA MET A 537 -0.88 -27.34 8.40
C MET A 537 -0.51 -25.98 9.02
N SER A 538 0.27 -25.97 10.11
CA SER A 538 0.74 -24.73 10.73
C SER A 538 1.68 -23.95 9.80
N TYR A 539 2.63 -24.63 9.15
CA TYR A 539 3.49 -24.01 8.14
C TYR A 539 2.71 -23.51 6.93
N ALA A 540 1.76 -24.29 6.41
CA ALA A 540 0.90 -23.88 5.30
C ALA A 540 0.05 -22.65 5.67
N SER A 541 -0.53 -22.61 6.87
CA SER A 541 -1.26 -21.44 7.38
C SER A 541 -0.37 -20.20 7.47
N ARG A 542 0.88 -20.34 7.97
CA ARG A 542 1.85 -19.24 7.98
C ARG A 542 2.17 -18.73 6.58
N ILE A 543 2.42 -19.65 5.64
CA ILE A 543 2.69 -19.30 4.25
C ILE A 543 1.48 -18.57 3.67
N LEU A 544 0.27 -19.07 3.87
CA LEU A 544 -0.96 -18.44 3.35
C LEU A 544 -1.23 -17.07 4.00
N ASN A 545 -1.04 -16.92 5.30
CA ASN A 545 -1.16 -15.63 6.00
C ASN A 545 -0.12 -14.63 5.47
N PHE A 546 1.09 -15.08 5.19
CA PHE A 546 2.13 -14.23 4.61
C PHE A 546 1.82 -13.88 3.14
N THR A 547 1.43 -14.86 2.30
CA THR A 547 1.25 -14.66 0.85
C THR A 547 -0.05 -13.94 0.51
N LEU A 548 -1.14 -14.22 1.21
CA LEU A 548 -2.45 -13.61 0.94
C LEU A 548 -2.65 -12.30 1.69
N LEU A 549 -2.19 -12.21 2.96
CA LEU A 549 -2.47 -11.07 3.83
C LEU A 549 -1.24 -10.19 4.11
N GLY A 550 -0.03 -10.62 3.73
CA GLY A 550 1.19 -9.86 4.01
C GLY A 550 1.55 -9.80 5.51
N LEU A 551 0.99 -10.70 6.33
CA LEU A 551 1.23 -10.73 7.76
C LEU A 551 2.66 -11.20 8.08
N THR A 552 3.43 -10.34 8.73
CA THR A 552 4.80 -10.66 9.20
C THR A 552 4.83 -11.32 10.58
N HIS A 553 3.72 -11.24 11.33
CA HIS A 553 3.57 -11.83 12.65
C HIS A 553 3.31 -13.34 12.51
N THR A 554 4.32 -14.13 12.84
CA THR A 554 4.43 -15.55 12.41
C THR A 554 3.40 -16.47 13.05
N ASP A 555 2.78 -16.10 14.18
CA ASP A 555 1.79 -16.95 14.86
C ASP A 555 0.51 -16.20 15.20
N ALA A 556 -0.12 -15.60 14.18
CA ALA A 556 -1.38 -14.90 14.33
C ALA A 556 -2.48 -15.76 14.98
N GLN A 557 -2.43 -17.10 14.87
CA GLN A 557 -3.43 -18.03 15.41
C GLN A 557 -3.09 -18.56 16.82
N GLY A 558 -2.13 -17.96 17.53
CA GLY A 558 -1.87 -18.27 18.93
C GLY A 558 -3.10 -18.00 19.81
N GLY A 559 -3.38 -18.88 20.77
CA GLY A 559 -4.57 -18.81 21.61
C GLY A 559 -4.55 -17.71 22.68
N LEU A 560 -3.37 -17.17 23.00
CA LEU A 560 -3.16 -16.08 23.97
C LEU A 560 -2.81 -14.77 23.25
N LYS A 561 -3.62 -13.74 23.45
CA LYS A 561 -3.32 -12.37 22.99
C LYS A 561 -3.80 -11.35 23.99
N GLY A 562 -3.13 -10.20 23.96
CA GLY A 562 -3.40 -9.08 24.83
C GLY A 562 -3.44 -7.78 24.04
N PHE A 563 -4.23 -6.83 24.50
CA PHE A 563 -4.42 -5.55 23.83
C PHE A 563 -4.89 -4.48 24.81
N ASN A 564 -4.50 -3.24 24.51
CA ASN A 564 -5.01 -2.05 25.18
C ASN A 564 -6.33 -1.58 24.53
N GLN A 565 -6.88 -0.45 24.97
CA GLN A 565 -8.10 0.15 24.40
C GLN A 565 -8.07 0.34 22.88
N ARG A 566 -6.91 0.68 22.30
CA ARG A 566 -6.76 0.79 20.84
C ARG A 566 -6.82 -0.58 20.19
N GLY A 567 -6.09 -1.56 20.72
CA GLY A 567 -6.15 -2.94 20.26
C GLY A 567 -7.57 -3.55 20.33
N LYS A 568 -8.34 -3.23 21.38
CA LYS A 568 -9.76 -3.63 21.49
C LYS A 568 -10.58 -3.21 20.27
N SER A 569 -10.36 -2.00 19.76
CA SER A 569 -11.14 -1.47 18.62
C SER A 569 -10.95 -2.33 17.36
N PHE A 570 -9.75 -2.84 17.11
CA PHE A 570 -9.49 -3.74 15.98
C PHE A 570 -10.16 -5.10 16.20
N LEU A 571 -10.03 -5.68 17.40
CA LEU A 571 -10.66 -6.96 17.73
C LEU A 571 -12.19 -6.87 17.61
N ALA A 572 -12.80 -5.81 18.14
CA ALA A 572 -14.24 -5.56 18.04
C ALA A 572 -14.72 -5.44 16.59
N SER A 573 -13.88 -4.91 15.69
CA SER A 573 -14.23 -4.74 14.28
C SER A 573 -14.20 -6.05 13.47
N THR A 574 -13.70 -7.15 14.02
CA THR A 574 -13.58 -8.44 13.31
C THR A 574 -14.96 -9.04 12.99
N GLN A 575 -15.06 -9.75 11.87
CA GLN A 575 -16.31 -10.34 11.37
C GLN A 575 -16.28 -11.86 11.34
N VAL A 576 -15.09 -12.49 11.34
CA VAL A 576 -14.97 -13.94 11.40
C VAL A 576 -15.41 -14.43 12.78
N ASN A 577 -16.35 -15.37 12.83
CA ASN A 577 -16.89 -15.91 14.09
C ASN A 577 -16.11 -17.13 14.61
N ARG A 578 -15.37 -17.84 13.74
CA ARG A 578 -14.64 -19.08 14.09
C ARG A 578 -13.16 -18.81 14.40
N PHE A 579 -12.22 -19.59 13.86
CA PHE A 579 -10.83 -19.61 14.31
C PHE A 579 -9.97 -18.52 13.67
N LEU A 580 -10.22 -18.13 12.41
CA LEU A 580 -9.45 -17.07 11.75
C LEU A 580 -9.78 -15.63 12.19
N PHE A 581 -10.63 -15.43 13.19
CA PHE A 581 -10.85 -14.10 13.77
C PHE A 581 -9.56 -13.48 14.30
N ASP A 582 -8.67 -14.32 14.82
CA ASP A 582 -7.33 -13.95 15.27
C ASP A 582 -6.48 -13.38 14.14
N THR A 583 -6.49 -14.05 12.99
CA THR A 583 -5.80 -13.61 11.79
C THR A 583 -6.39 -12.30 11.26
N GLU A 584 -7.72 -12.17 11.24
CA GLU A 584 -8.39 -10.93 10.85
C GLU A 584 -8.03 -9.78 11.81
N PHE A 585 -8.00 -10.04 13.11
CA PHE A 585 -7.65 -9.07 14.15
C PHE A 585 -6.24 -8.52 13.92
N ILE A 586 -5.24 -9.41 13.82
CA ILE A 586 -3.84 -9.00 13.61
C ILE A 586 -3.68 -8.33 12.25
N TYR A 587 -4.35 -8.83 11.22
CA TYR A 587 -4.35 -8.19 9.91
C TYR A 587 -4.85 -6.75 9.97
N LYS A 588 -6.00 -6.49 10.60
CA LYS A 588 -6.54 -5.13 10.75
C LYS A 588 -5.63 -4.23 11.56
N ALA A 589 -5.11 -4.71 12.68
CA ALA A 589 -4.15 -3.96 13.48
C ALA A 589 -2.89 -3.60 12.67
N SER A 590 -2.38 -4.53 11.85
CA SER A 590 -1.17 -4.33 11.02
C SER A 590 -1.36 -3.34 9.86
N GLN A 591 -2.59 -3.00 9.48
CA GLN A 591 -2.85 -2.01 8.43
C GLN A 591 -2.57 -0.57 8.89
N GLU A 592 -2.54 -0.33 10.21
CA GLU A 592 -2.25 0.99 10.77
C GLU A 592 -0.77 1.11 11.17
N SER A 593 -0.04 1.97 10.46
CA SER A 593 1.42 2.17 10.63
C SER A 593 1.87 2.77 11.96
N ASP A 594 0.93 3.11 12.83
CA ASP A 594 1.13 3.72 14.13
C ASP A 594 0.58 2.86 15.28
N VAL A 595 0.15 1.63 14.99
CA VAL A 595 -0.18 0.59 15.98
C VAL A 595 1.08 -0.19 16.32
N LEU A 596 1.34 -0.36 17.61
CA LEU A 596 2.49 -1.11 18.10
C LEU A 596 2.10 -2.56 18.40
N ILE A 597 2.55 -3.49 17.56
CA ILE A 597 2.31 -4.94 17.72
C ILE A 597 3.60 -5.63 18.15
N LYS A 598 3.55 -6.41 19.24
CA LYS A 598 4.69 -7.19 19.77
C LYS A 598 4.46 -8.69 19.60
N ASP A 599 5.42 -9.36 18.99
CA ASP A 599 5.53 -10.82 19.05
C ASP A 599 6.31 -11.21 20.32
N MET A 600 5.69 -12.00 21.18
CA MET A 600 6.25 -12.45 22.45
C MET A 600 6.35 -13.98 22.45
N PRO A 601 7.56 -14.58 22.59
CA PRO A 601 7.70 -16.02 22.75
C PRO A 601 6.93 -16.50 23.97
N ALA A 602 6.14 -17.57 23.83
CA ALA A 602 5.37 -18.13 24.94
C ALA A 602 5.55 -19.65 25.00
N ASP A 603 5.69 -20.13 26.23
CA ASP A 603 5.80 -21.54 26.57
C ASP A 603 4.41 -22.14 26.83
N LEU A 604 4.24 -23.39 26.39
CA LEU A 604 3.05 -24.17 26.65
C LEU A 604 3.32 -25.10 27.82
N ARG A 605 2.29 -25.40 28.61
CA ARG A 605 2.40 -26.39 29.68
C ARG A 605 2.64 -27.80 29.13
N ASP A 606 3.26 -28.63 29.95
CA ASP A 606 3.36 -30.06 29.70
C ASP A 606 1.96 -30.70 29.59
N ASN A 607 1.78 -31.64 28.66
CA ASN A 607 0.54 -32.39 28.42
C ASN A 607 -0.66 -31.65 27.81
N VAL A 608 -0.47 -30.56 27.05
CA VAL A 608 -1.58 -29.91 26.33
C VAL A 608 -2.15 -30.82 25.23
N HIS A 609 -3.38 -31.30 25.42
CA HIS A 609 -4.04 -32.19 24.47
C HIS A 609 -4.79 -31.39 23.39
N LEU A 610 -4.22 -31.31 22.19
CA LEU A 610 -4.82 -30.53 21.10
C LEU A 610 -5.71 -31.38 20.19
N PRO A 611 -7.04 -31.17 20.16
CA PRO A 611 -7.95 -32.00 19.36
C PRO A 611 -7.72 -31.83 17.84
N ASN A 612 -7.99 -32.88 17.07
CA ASN A 612 -7.88 -32.83 15.61
C ASN A 612 -9.00 -31.99 14.99
N MET A 613 -8.66 -31.11 14.04
CA MET A 613 -9.66 -30.33 13.30
C MET A 613 -10.45 -31.21 12.33
N ARG A 614 -11.78 -31.06 12.32
CA ARG A 614 -12.67 -31.73 11.36
C ARG A 614 -12.48 -31.15 9.95
N ARG A 615 -12.61 -31.97 8.90
CA ARG A 615 -12.39 -31.57 7.50
C ARG A 615 -13.27 -30.39 7.05
N GLY A 616 -14.54 -30.36 7.45
CA GLY A 616 -15.47 -29.26 7.09
C GLY A 616 -15.06 -27.89 7.65
N VAL A 617 -14.44 -27.87 8.83
CA VAL A 617 -13.92 -26.63 9.44
C VAL A 617 -12.77 -26.06 8.60
N LEU A 618 -11.91 -26.93 8.05
CA LEU A 618 -10.77 -26.48 7.25
C LEU A 618 -11.19 -25.74 5.96
N ALA A 619 -12.22 -26.25 5.28
CA ALA A 619 -12.73 -25.61 4.06
C ALA A 619 -13.37 -24.24 4.36
N GLU A 620 -14.08 -24.14 5.49
CA GLU A 620 -14.69 -22.89 5.95
C GLU A 620 -13.62 -21.86 6.36
N GLU A 621 -12.55 -22.29 7.03
CA GLU A 621 -11.42 -21.41 7.35
C GLU A 621 -10.67 -20.96 6.08
N LEU A 622 -10.45 -21.84 5.09
CA LEU A 622 -9.89 -21.42 3.80
C LEU A 622 -10.75 -20.32 3.14
N LYS A 623 -12.07 -20.48 3.13
CA LYS A 623 -13.00 -19.45 2.64
C LYS A 623 -12.88 -18.15 3.44
N ASN A 624 -12.80 -18.22 4.77
CA ASN A 624 -12.62 -17.05 5.62
C ASN A 624 -11.30 -16.33 5.32
N LEU A 625 -10.22 -17.06 5.06
CA LEU A 625 -8.93 -16.47 4.71
C LEU A 625 -8.99 -15.65 3.41
N PHE A 626 -9.63 -16.19 2.37
CA PHE A 626 -9.88 -15.44 1.14
C PHE A 626 -10.81 -14.24 1.36
N LEU A 627 -11.82 -14.38 2.21
CA LEU A 627 -12.70 -13.26 2.56
C LEU A 627 -11.96 -12.16 3.33
N ILE A 628 -11.02 -12.49 4.22
CA ILE A 628 -10.16 -11.51 4.89
C ILE A 628 -9.32 -10.79 3.84
N ALA A 629 -8.67 -11.53 2.92
CA ALA A 629 -7.84 -10.96 1.85
C ALA A 629 -8.63 -10.10 0.84
N TRP A 630 -9.93 -10.37 0.68
CA TRP A 630 -10.82 -9.63 -0.20
C TRP A 630 -11.44 -8.39 0.45
N ARG A 631 -11.72 -8.46 1.77
CA ARG A 631 -12.32 -7.37 2.56
C ARG A 631 -11.28 -6.36 3.06
N GLY A 632 -10.06 -6.83 3.29
CA GLY A 632 -8.88 -6.02 3.54
C GLY A 632 -8.36 -5.35 2.29
#